data_AF-A0A5B8VK55-F1
#
_entry.id   AF-A0A5B8VK55-F1
#
_cell.length_a   1.000
_cell.length_b   1.000
_cell.length_c   1.000
_cell.angle_alpha   90.00
_cell.angle_beta   90.00
_cell.angle_gamma   90.00
#
_symmetry.space_group_name_H-M   'P 1'
#
loop_
_entity.id
_entity.type
_entity.pdbx_description
1 polymer ?
#
loop_
_entity_poly.entity_id
_entity_poly.type
_entity_poly.pdbx_seq_one_letter_code
_entity_poly.pdbx_strand_id
1 'polypeptide(L)'
;METLTAMNLACNQISAVAFDNQCFNRIRLHKLTYYAIREDFGLKSQMTIRAIGKVADAYKVKAKKATGPIDTQRTFRLKGAVAFDCRMISFDLSSDSLSILTLEGRQVMKFEVGDNARNLLAFQKGESDLFFRNGQFFLNVSCDIPEPELIDHENVIGVDLGINQLATLSTGESFDGQQTEKVHKKNQAKRAGLQKRRPVPQKEN
;
A
#
# COMPACT_ATOMS: atom_id res chain seq x y z
N MET A 1 -16.42 9.73 4.28
CA MET A 1 -15.76 8.92 5.35
C MET A 1 -16.37 7.53 5.44
N GLU A 2 -17.69 7.42 5.31
CA GLU A 2 -18.45 6.18 5.49
C GLU A 2 -17.96 5.00 4.64
N THR A 3 -17.67 5.21 3.35
CA THR A 3 -17.18 4.14 2.47
C THR A 3 -15.88 3.50 2.96
N LEU A 4 -14.90 4.31 3.40
CA LEU A 4 -13.62 3.82 3.92
C LEU A 4 -13.83 2.98 5.19
N THR A 5 -14.66 3.50 6.11
CA THR A 5 -15.01 2.82 7.35
C THR A 5 -15.73 1.50 7.08
N ALA A 6 -16.76 1.50 6.22
CA ALA A 6 -17.54 0.32 5.87
C ALA A 6 -16.67 -0.78 5.24
N MET A 7 -15.76 -0.42 4.32
CA MET A 7 -14.86 -1.40 3.71
C MET A 7 -13.89 -2.00 4.74
N ASN A 8 -13.37 -1.22 5.69
CA ASN A 8 -12.48 -1.74 6.74
C ASN A 8 -13.24 -2.56 7.80
N LEU A 9 -14.49 -2.20 8.13
CA LEU A 9 -15.36 -3.04 8.97
C LEU A 9 -15.66 -4.38 8.29
N ALA A 10 -16.00 -4.36 7.01
CA ALA A 10 -16.16 -5.57 6.21
C ALA A 10 -14.89 -6.45 6.23
N CYS A 11 -13.70 -5.84 6.12
CA CYS A 11 -12.44 -6.59 6.25
C CYS A 11 -12.30 -7.26 7.62
N ASN A 12 -12.72 -6.62 8.71
CA ASN A 12 -12.68 -7.22 10.05
C ASN A 12 -13.64 -8.42 10.17
N GLN A 13 -14.86 -8.30 9.64
CA GLN A 13 -15.83 -9.41 9.64
C GLN A 13 -15.37 -10.57 8.74
N ILE A 14 -14.88 -10.28 7.53
CA ILE A 14 -14.27 -11.29 6.66
C ILE A 14 -13.09 -11.97 7.38
N SER A 15 -12.28 -11.21 8.11
CA SER A 15 -11.13 -11.75 8.83
C SER A 15 -11.53 -12.67 9.99
N ALA A 16 -12.65 -12.39 10.68
CA ALA A 16 -13.21 -13.30 11.68
C ALA A 16 -13.63 -14.62 11.03
N VAL A 17 -14.41 -14.56 9.94
CA VAL A 17 -14.83 -15.77 9.20
C VAL A 17 -13.62 -16.55 8.67
N ALA A 18 -12.61 -15.87 8.11
CA ALA A 18 -11.39 -16.48 7.63
C ALA A 18 -10.61 -17.19 8.75
N PHE A 19 -10.54 -16.58 9.93
CA PHE A 19 -9.86 -17.12 11.10
C PHE A 19 -10.60 -18.33 11.67
N ASP A 20 -11.91 -18.23 11.89
CA ASP A 20 -12.73 -19.32 12.45
C ASP A 20 -12.74 -20.56 11.55
N ASN A 21 -12.79 -20.35 10.23
CA ASN A 21 -12.80 -21.44 9.24
C ASN A 21 -11.39 -21.86 8.79
N GLN A 22 -10.34 -21.20 9.32
CA GLN A 22 -8.95 -21.37 8.87
C GLN A 22 -8.82 -21.35 7.34
N CYS A 23 -9.53 -20.41 6.70
CA CYS A 23 -9.68 -20.33 5.25
C CYS A 23 -9.11 -19.01 4.71
N PHE A 24 -7.91 -19.08 4.14
CA PHE A 24 -7.16 -17.91 3.66
C PHE A 24 -7.03 -17.85 2.14
N ASN A 25 -7.62 -18.81 1.42
CA ASN A 25 -7.65 -18.78 -0.03
C ASN A 25 -8.74 -17.82 -0.52
N ARG A 26 -8.36 -16.86 -1.37
CA ARG A 26 -9.25 -15.80 -1.89
C ARG A 26 -10.55 -16.34 -2.50
N ILE A 27 -10.50 -17.41 -3.30
CA ILE A 27 -11.67 -17.96 -3.99
C ILE A 27 -12.62 -18.62 -2.98
N ARG A 28 -12.08 -19.41 -2.06
CA ARG A 28 -12.89 -20.05 -1.01
C ARG A 28 -13.50 -19.01 -0.08
N LEU A 29 -12.73 -18.03 0.34
CA LEU A 29 -13.19 -16.94 1.20
C LEU A 29 -14.28 -16.11 0.51
N HIS A 30 -14.17 -15.88 -0.80
CA HIS A 30 -15.22 -15.24 -1.58
C HIS A 30 -16.53 -16.02 -1.53
N LYS A 31 -16.50 -17.34 -1.74
CA LYS A 31 -17.72 -18.17 -1.66
C LYS A 31 -18.36 -18.11 -0.27
N LEU A 32 -17.54 -18.06 0.79
CA LEU A 32 -18.01 -18.03 2.17
C LEU A 32 -18.61 -16.68 2.59
N THR A 33 -18.09 -15.56 2.07
CA THR A 33 -18.37 -14.23 2.66
C THR A 33 -19.07 -13.26 1.72
N TYR A 34 -19.03 -13.46 0.40
CA TYR A 34 -19.40 -12.42 -0.57
C TYR A 34 -20.81 -11.86 -0.38
N TYR A 35 -21.84 -12.72 -0.31
CA TYR A 35 -23.23 -12.26 -0.23
C TYR A 35 -23.53 -11.58 1.11
N ALA A 36 -23.18 -12.23 2.22
CA ALA A 36 -23.40 -11.69 3.57
C ALA A 36 -22.72 -10.33 3.76
N ILE A 37 -21.43 -10.21 3.41
CA ILE A 37 -20.70 -8.95 3.55
C ILE A 37 -21.26 -7.86 2.66
N ARG A 38 -21.75 -8.21 1.47
CA ARG A 38 -22.34 -7.22 0.57
C ARG A 38 -23.64 -6.66 1.14
N GLU A 39 -24.46 -7.51 1.76
CA GLU A 39 -25.71 -7.14 2.40
C GLU A 39 -25.46 -6.33 3.68
N ASP A 40 -24.64 -6.85 4.60
CA ASP A 40 -24.39 -6.27 5.92
C ASP A 40 -23.81 -4.84 5.85
N PHE A 41 -22.96 -4.57 4.85
CA PHE A 41 -22.23 -3.31 4.73
C PHE A 41 -22.66 -2.46 3.52
N GLY A 42 -23.65 -2.93 2.74
CA GLY A 42 -24.12 -2.24 1.53
C GLY A 42 -23.04 -2.05 0.45
N LEU A 43 -21.97 -2.87 0.47
CA LEU A 43 -20.84 -2.71 -0.43
C LEU A 43 -21.27 -2.94 -1.89
N LYS A 44 -20.66 -2.20 -2.81
CA LYS A 44 -20.74 -2.52 -4.24
C LYS A 44 -19.87 -3.74 -4.55
N SER A 45 -20.18 -4.47 -5.61
CA SER A 45 -19.49 -5.73 -5.95
C SER A 45 -17.96 -5.61 -5.97
N GLN A 46 -17.40 -4.57 -6.60
CA GLN A 46 -15.95 -4.36 -6.64
C GLN A 46 -15.36 -4.09 -5.24
N MET A 47 -16.05 -3.32 -4.39
CA MET A 47 -15.63 -3.07 -3.00
C MET A 47 -15.56 -4.36 -2.19
N THR A 48 -16.57 -5.23 -2.31
CA THR A 48 -16.61 -6.53 -1.63
C THR A 48 -15.45 -7.41 -2.08
N ILE A 49 -15.20 -7.50 -3.39
CA ILE A 49 -14.09 -8.28 -3.95
C ILE A 49 -12.74 -7.77 -3.42
N ARG A 50 -12.55 -6.44 -3.36
CA ARG A 50 -11.33 -5.81 -2.83
C ARG A 50 -11.14 -6.07 -1.34
N ALA A 51 -12.21 -6.00 -0.54
CA ALA A 51 -12.16 -6.32 0.88
C ALA A 51 -11.74 -7.79 1.10
N ILE A 52 -12.33 -8.74 0.36
CA ILE A 52 -11.96 -10.16 0.42
C ILE A 52 -10.50 -10.37 0.01
N GLY A 53 -10.06 -9.72 -1.08
CA GLY A 53 -8.68 -9.77 -1.55
C GLY A 53 -7.69 -9.29 -0.49
N LYS A 54 -7.95 -8.11 0.09
CA LYS A 54 -7.15 -7.50 1.14
C LYS A 54 -7.00 -8.40 2.36
N VAL A 55 -8.08 -9.06 2.79
CA VAL A 55 -8.02 -10.01 3.91
C VAL A 55 -7.20 -11.24 3.55
N ALA A 56 -7.46 -11.86 2.40
CA ALA A 56 -6.70 -13.03 1.95
C ALA A 56 -5.19 -12.73 1.86
N ASP A 57 -4.82 -11.56 1.32
CA ASP A 57 -3.43 -11.14 1.20
C ASP A 57 -2.77 -10.86 2.56
N ALA A 58 -3.51 -10.34 3.55
CA ALA A 58 -3.01 -10.12 4.90
C ALA A 58 -2.65 -11.43 5.65
N TYR A 59 -3.23 -12.55 5.24
CA TYR A 59 -2.89 -13.88 5.76
C TYR A 59 -1.86 -14.63 4.92
N LYS A 60 -1.69 -14.28 3.63
CA LYS A 60 -0.93 -15.03 2.62
C LYS A 60 0.45 -15.51 3.10
N VAL A 61 1.27 -14.61 3.66
CA VAL A 61 2.63 -14.95 4.10
C VAL A 61 2.61 -15.94 5.27
N LYS A 62 1.76 -15.71 6.27
CA LYS A 62 1.67 -16.56 7.45
C LYS A 62 1.08 -17.91 7.08
N ALA A 63 0.01 -17.94 6.29
CA ALA A 63 -0.62 -19.16 5.78
C ALA A 63 0.34 -20.02 4.96
N LYS A 64 1.21 -19.42 4.13
CA LYS A 64 2.21 -20.17 3.35
C LYS A 64 3.29 -20.84 4.21
N LYS A 65 3.67 -20.22 5.33
CA LYS A 65 4.73 -20.68 6.22
C LYS A 65 4.23 -21.54 7.39
N ALA A 66 2.92 -21.62 7.57
CA ALA A 66 2.32 -22.26 8.72
C ALA A 66 2.47 -23.79 8.64
N THR A 67 2.92 -24.39 9.75
CA THR A 67 2.95 -25.85 9.96
C THR A 67 1.74 -26.34 10.76
N GLY A 68 0.85 -25.43 11.16
CA GLY A 68 -0.36 -25.67 11.94
C GLY A 68 -1.38 -24.55 11.71
N PRO A 69 -2.45 -24.47 12.52
CA PRO A 69 -3.46 -23.43 12.38
C PRO A 69 -2.85 -22.04 12.62
N ILE A 70 -3.40 -21.04 11.93
CA ILE A 70 -3.08 -19.65 12.21
C ILE A 70 -3.71 -19.26 13.53
N ASP A 71 -2.89 -18.74 14.43
CA ASP A 71 -3.18 -18.39 15.84
C ASP A 71 -3.43 -16.89 16.07
N THR A 72 -3.34 -16.07 15.02
CA THR A 72 -3.57 -14.62 15.13
C THR A 72 -4.54 -14.13 14.07
N GLN A 73 -5.68 -13.59 14.51
CA GLN A 73 -6.62 -12.89 13.63
C GLN A 73 -6.04 -11.56 13.14
N ARG A 74 -6.31 -11.18 11.89
CA ARG A 74 -5.96 -9.87 11.35
C ARG A 74 -7.05 -8.86 11.68
N THR A 75 -6.62 -7.65 12.02
CA THR A 75 -7.51 -6.52 12.27
C THR A 75 -7.12 -5.35 11.39
N PHE A 76 -8.12 -4.59 10.96
CA PHE A 76 -8.01 -3.48 10.03
C PHE A 76 -8.56 -2.23 10.70
N ARG A 77 -7.74 -1.17 10.70
CA ARG A 77 -8.12 0.13 11.24
C ARG A 77 -9.25 0.71 10.40
N LEU A 78 -10.24 1.35 11.04
CA LEU A 78 -11.39 1.94 10.35
C LEU A 78 -11.01 2.99 9.29
N LYS A 79 -10.01 3.81 9.60
CA LYS A 79 -9.44 4.83 8.69
C LYS A 79 -8.21 4.31 7.92
N GLY A 80 -7.97 3.00 7.91
CA GLY A 80 -6.84 2.38 7.22
C GLY A 80 -6.98 2.41 5.71
N ALA A 81 -5.86 2.33 4.99
CA ALA A 81 -5.84 2.39 3.53
C ALA A 81 -6.67 1.28 2.89
N VAL A 82 -7.40 1.60 1.82
CA VAL A 82 -8.22 0.66 1.05
C VAL A 82 -7.87 0.80 -0.42
N ALA A 83 -7.62 -0.33 -1.07
CA ALA A 83 -7.29 -0.39 -2.49
C ALA A 83 -8.53 -0.18 -3.37
N PHE A 84 -8.43 0.76 -4.31
CA PHE A 84 -9.37 1.03 -5.39
C PHE A 84 -8.72 0.61 -6.70
N ASP A 85 -9.43 -0.14 -7.54
CA ASP A 85 -8.97 -0.46 -8.88
C ASP A 85 -9.52 0.51 -9.93
N CYS A 86 -9.10 0.34 -11.18
CA CYS A 86 -9.53 1.16 -12.31
C CYS A 86 -11.04 1.17 -12.58
N ARG A 87 -11.82 0.22 -12.02
CA ARG A 87 -13.29 0.24 -12.09
C ARG A 87 -13.93 1.05 -10.97
N MET A 88 -13.19 1.29 -9.89
CA MET A 88 -13.65 2.06 -8.74
C MET A 88 -13.12 3.49 -8.76
N ILE A 89 -12.00 3.77 -9.42
CA ILE A 89 -11.42 5.11 -9.51
C ILE A 89 -10.86 5.40 -10.90
N SER A 90 -11.00 6.64 -11.35
CA SER A 90 -10.40 7.16 -12.58
C SER A 90 -10.06 8.64 -12.42
N PHE A 91 -9.04 9.11 -13.13
CA PHE A 91 -8.55 10.49 -13.05
C PHE A 91 -8.80 11.22 -14.37
N ASP A 92 -9.15 12.50 -14.27
CA ASP A 92 -9.17 13.46 -15.36
C ASP A 92 -8.19 14.60 -15.03
N LEU A 93 -7.02 14.52 -15.66
CA LEU A 93 -5.93 15.49 -15.46
C LEU A 93 -6.18 16.83 -16.18
N SER A 94 -7.17 16.92 -17.07
CA SER A 94 -7.51 18.19 -17.73
C SER A 94 -8.31 19.10 -16.81
N SER A 95 -9.12 18.50 -15.93
CA SER A 95 -10.00 19.21 -15.00
C SER A 95 -9.58 19.09 -13.54
N ASP A 96 -8.44 18.44 -13.24
CA ASP A 96 -7.99 18.13 -11.86
C ASP A 96 -9.09 17.48 -11.03
N SER A 97 -9.78 16.52 -11.65
CA SER A 97 -10.86 15.78 -11.01
C SER A 97 -10.62 14.28 -11.06
N LEU A 98 -11.18 13.58 -10.08
CA LEU A 98 -11.25 12.14 -10.06
C LEU A 98 -12.69 11.69 -9.89
N SER A 99 -13.02 10.56 -10.48
CA SER A 99 -14.28 9.88 -10.30
C SER A 99 -14.05 8.64 -9.43
N ILE A 100 -14.73 8.56 -8.28
CA ILE A 100 -14.56 7.50 -7.30
C ILE A 100 -15.89 6.85 -6.93
N LEU A 101 -15.90 5.53 -6.80
CA LEU A 101 -17.06 4.76 -6.37
C LEU A 101 -17.18 4.83 -4.84
N THR A 102 -18.33 5.29 -4.35
CA THR A 102 -18.70 5.32 -2.93
C THR A 102 -19.92 4.44 -2.69
N LEU A 103 -20.35 4.32 -1.43
CA LEU A 103 -21.60 3.62 -1.08
C LEU A 103 -22.83 4.27 -1.73
N GLU A 104 -22.82 5.60 -1.79
CA GLU A 104 -23.88 6.43 -2.38
C GLU A 104 -23.87 6.43 -3.90
N GLY A 105 -22.81 5.93 -4.53
CA GLY A 105 -22.67 5.89 -5.99
C GLY A 105 -21.34 6.46 -6.44
N ARG A 106 -21.22 6.76 -7.72
CA ARG A 106 -20.00 7.34 -8.28
C ARG A 106 -20.01 8.84 -8.06
N GLN A 107 -18.97 9.38 -7.43
CA GLN A 107 -18.81 10.80 -7.12
C GLN A 107 -17.63 11.37 -7.89
N VAL A 108 -17.72 12.63 -8.30
CA VAL A 108 -16.61 13.38 -8.91
C VAL A 108 -16.10 14.38 -7.89
N MET A 109 -14.79 14.40 -7.69
CA MET A 109 -14.12 15.23 -6.68
C MET A 109 -12.89 15.90 -7.29
N LYS A 110 -12.55 17.09 -6.81
CA LYS A 110 -11.26 17.71 -7.12
C LYS A 110 -10.15 17.05 -6.31
N PHE A 111 -8.95 17.02 -6.85
CA PHE A 111 -7.75 16.59 -6.14
C PHE A 111 -6.61 17.57 -6.37
N GLU A 112 -5.67 17.58 -5.43
CA GLU A 112 -4.44 18.37 -5.52
C GLU A 112 -3.27 17.43 -5.78
N VAL A 113 -2.39 17.81 -6.70
CA VAL A 113 -1.18 17.05 -7.04
C VAL A 113 -0.05 18.01 -7.39
N GLY A 114 1.17 17.70 -6.95
CA GLY A 114 2.36 18.44 -7.37
C GLY A 114 2.82 18.08 -8.78
N ASP A 115 3.55 18.97 -9.44
CA ASP A 115 3.93 18.84 -10.86
C ASP A 115 4.60 17.51 -11.20
N ASN A 116 5.56 17.06 -10.38
CA ASN A 116 6.25 15.78 -10.59
C ASN A 116 5.27 14.60 -10.58
N ALA A 117 4.37 14.56 -9.59
CA ALA A 117 3.39 13.49 -9.49
C ALA A 117 2.32 13.58 -10.59
N ARG A 118 2.00 14.79 -11.07
CA ARG A 118 1.08 15.01 -12.20
C ARG A 118 1.56 14.31 -13.46
N ASN A 119 2.85 14.42 -13.77
CA ASN A 119 3.45 13.74 -14.92
C ASN A 119 3.38 12.20 -14.80
N LEU A 120 3.51 11.68 -13.58
CA LEU A 120 3.42 10.24 -13.31
C LEU A 120 1.98 9.71 -13.40
N LEU A 121 0.98 10.51 -13.01
CA LEU A 121 -0.43 10.11 -13.07
C LEU A 121 -0.92 9.83 -14.49
N ALA A 122 -0.28 10.38 -15.52
CA ALA A 122 -0.56 10.03 -16.91
C ALA A 122 -0.30 8.53 -17.20
N PHE A 123 0.56 7.91 -16.41
CA PHE A 123 0.91 6.49 -16.47
C PHE A 123 0.21 5.66 -15.39
N GLN A 124 -0.89 6.17 -14.81
CA GLN A 124 -1.63 5.46 -13.77
C GLN A 124 -2.06 4.07 -14.27
N LYS A 125 -1.65 3.04 -13.53
CA LYS A 125 -2.00 1.65 -13.82
C LYS A 125 -2.01 0.82 -12.56
N GLY A 126 -3.06 0.02 -12.39
CA GLY A 126 -3.25 -0.82 -11.22
C GLY A 126 -4.05 -0.12 -10.12
N GLU A 127 -3.71 -0.43 -8.87
CA GLU A 127 -4.48 -0.03 -7.69
C GLU A 127 -4.07 1.36 -7.18
N SER A 128 -5.04 2.07 -6.62
CA SER A 128 -4.86 3.32 -5.88
C SER A 128 -5.37 3.13 -4.45
N ASP A 129 -4.51 3.30 -3.46
CA ASP A 129 -4.88 3.15 -2.05
C ASP A 129 -5.42 4.46 -1.49
N LEU A 130 -6.71 4.49 -1.17
CA LEU A 130 -7.36 5.61 -0.48
C LEU A 130 -7.18 5.47 1.04
N PHE A 131 -6.67 6.52 1.69
CA PHE A 131 -6.56 6.55 3.15
C PHE A 131 -6.87 7.94 3.70
N PHE A 132 -7.20 7.99 5.00
CA PHE A 132 -7.52 9.24 5.69
C PHE A 132 -6.48 9.51 6.77
N ARG A 133 -5.89 10.71 6.73
CA ARG A 133 -4.87 11.14 7.70
C ARG A 133 -4.98 12.64 7.92
N ASN A 134 -4.84 13.09 9.17
CA ASN A 134 -4.82 14.52 9.53
C ASN A 134 -5.99 15.34 8.96
N GLY A 135 -7.21 14.78 8.93
CA GLY A 135 -8.38 15.50 8.43
C GLY A 135 -8.58 15.46 6.91
N GLN A 136 -7.68 14.82 6.16
CA GLN A 136 -7.68 14.82 4.70
C GLN A 136 -7.62 13.41 4.11
N PHE A 137 -8.16 13.26 2.89
CA PHE A 137 -8.02 12.05 2.08
C PHE A 137 -6.78 12.14 1.21
N PHE A 138 -6.09 11.01 1.09
CA PHE A 138 -4.92 10.85 0.24
C PHE A 138 -5.06 9.59 -0.61
N LEU A 139 -4.47 9.62 -1.79
CA LEU A 139 -4.37 8.49 -2.70
C LEU A 139 -2.90 8.17 -2.94
N ASN A 140 -2.50 6.93 -2.65
CA ASN A 140 -1.24 6.39 -3.17
C ASN A 140 -1.56 5.67 -4.48
N VAL A 141 -1.08 6.24 -5.58
CA VAL A 141 -1.45 5.78 -6.93
C VAL A 141 -0.30 4.99 -7.55
N SER A 142 -0.58 3.75 -7.98
CA SER A 142 0.39 2.95 -8.75
C SER A 142 0.45 3.46 -10.20
N CYS A 143 1.68 3.68 -10.70
CA CYS A 143 1.93 4.13 -12.06
C CYS A 143 2.94 3.18 -12.73
N ASP A 144 2.66 2.78 -13.97
CA ASP A 144 3.50 1.89 -14.77
C ASP A 144 4.19 2.71 -15.86
N ILE A 145 5.42 3.15 -15.55
CA ILE A 145 6.19 4.05 -16.39
C ILE A 145 6.90 3.22 -17.48
N PRO A 146 6.81 3.60 -18.76
CA PRO A 146 7.52 2.91 -19.83
C PRO A 146 9.01 2.79 -19.52
N GLU A 147 9.56 1.60 -19.74
CA GLU A 147 11.00 1.39 -19.63
C GLU A 147 11.72 2.22 -20.71
N PRO A 148 12.86 2.85 -20.38
CA PRO A 148 13.68 3.49 -21.39
C PRO A 148 14.17 2.47 -22.40
N GLU A 149 14.35 2.89 -23.65
CA GLU A 149 14.90 2.02 -24.70
C GLU A 149 16.29 1.50 -24.28
N LEU A 150 16.53 0.23 -24.54
CA LEU A 150 17.84 -0.38 -24.28
C LEU A 150 18.88 0.28 -25.17
N ILE A 151 19.93 0.80 -24.55
CA ILE A 151 21.08 1.36 -25.25
C ILE A 151 22.03 0.20 -25.58
N ASP A 152 22.41 0.08 -26.85
CA ASP A 152 23.46 -0.84 -27.25
C ASP A 152 24.78 -0.40 -26.59
N HIS A 153 25.47 -1.33 -25.95
CA HIS A 153 26.67 -1.02 -25.17
C HIS A 153 27.81 -1.94 -25.58
N GLU A 154 28.93 -1.34 -25.94
CA GLU A 154 30.16 -2.07 -26.27
C GLU A 154 30.96 -2.47 -25.01
N ASN A 155 30.71 -1.79 -23.89
CA ASN A 155 31.47 -1.94 -22.66
C ASN A 155 30.57 -2.33 -21.48
N VAL A 156 31.03 -3.30 -20.69
CA VAL A 156 30.38 -3.73 -19.45
C VAL A 156 31.28 -3.32 -18.28
N ILE A 157 30.69 -2.70 -17.26
CA ILE A 157 31.37 -2.40 -16.00
C ILE A 157 30.87 -3.37 -14.93
N GLY A 158 31.78 -4.16 -14.37
CA GLY A 158 31.49 -4.97 -13.19
C GLY A 158 31.47 -4.08 -11.94
N VAL A 159 30.51 -4.30 -11.05
CA VAL A 159 30.41 -3.60 -9.77
C VAL A 159 30.49 -4.62 -8.64
N ASP A 160 31.54 -4.55 -7.82
CA ASP A 160 31.67 -5.31 -6.58
C ASP A 160 31.29 -4.45 -5.37
N LEU A 161 30.48 -5.00 -4.46
CA LEU A 161 29.97 -4.28 -3.29
C LEU A 161 30.69 -4.76 -2.03
N GLY A 162 31.29 -3.83 -1.28
CA GLY A 162 32.06 -4.12 -0.07
C GLY A 162 31.62 -3.32 1.16
N ILE A 163 32.18 -3.69 2.32
CA ILE A 163 31.89 -3.03 3.60
C ILE A 163 32.63 -1.68 3.69
N ASN A 164 33.91 -1.66 3.33
CA ASN A 164 34.75 -0.46 3.40
C ASN A 164 34.58 0.42 2.15
N GLN A 165 34.62 -0.22 0.97
CA GLN A 165 34.30 0.39 -0.31
C GLN A 165 32.90 -0.08 -0.72
N LEU A 166 31.94 0.84 -0.74
CA LEU A 166 30.54 0.51 -0.99
C LEU A 166 30.33 -0.02 -2.41
N ALA A 167 31.12 0.47 -3.36
CA ALA A 167 31.18 -0.04 -4.72
C ALA A 167 32.60 0.09 -5.27
N THR A 168 33.09 -0.94 -5.95
CA THR A 168 34.32 -0.91 -6.75
C THR A 168 34.01 -1.36 -8.16
N LEU A 169 34.39 -0.53 -9.13
CA LEU A 169 34.19 -0.80 -10.54
C LEU A 169 35.34 -1.64 -11.09
N SER A 170 35.08 -2.44 -12.13
CA SER A 170 36.12 -3.15 -12.87
C SER A 170 37.14 -2.23 -13.56
N THR A 171 36.82 -0.93 -13.65
CA THR A 171 37.73 0.14 -14.12
C THR A 171 38.76 0.56 -13.06
N GLY A 172 38.65 0.04 -11.83
CA GLY A 172 39.54 0.38 -10.70
C GLY A 172 39.08 1.56 -9.86
N GLU A 173 37.98 2.23 -10.23
CA GLU A 173 37.37 3.28 -9.41
C GLU A 173 36.64 2.67 -8.21
N SER A 174 36.83 3.25 -7.02
CA SER A 174 36.17 2.82 -5.78
C SER A 174 35.46 3.98 -5.11
N PHE A 175 34.27 3.70 -4.57
CA PHE A 175 33.43 4.65 -3.83
C PHE A 175 33.41 4.26 -2.36
N ASP A 176 33.93 5.15 -1.51
CA ASP A 176 34.01 4.89 -0.07
C ASP A 176 32.69 5.12 0.67
N GLY A 177 32.60 4.56 1.88
CA GLY A 177 31.42 4.65 2.73
C GLY A 177 31.40 5.83 3.71
N GLN A 178 32.35 6.77 3.67
CA GLN A 178 32.53 7.74 4.76
C GLN A 178 31.31 8.65 4.94
N GLN A 179 30.74 9.14 3.84
CA GLN A 179 29.52 9.96 3.88
C GLN A 179 28.32 9.17 4.41
N THR A 180 28.19 7.91 4.00
CA THR A 180 27.12 7.00 4.46
C THR A 180 27.25 6.72 5.95
N GLU A 181 28.47 6.42 6.44
CA GLU A 181 28.72 6.24 7.87
C GLU A 181 28.40 7.49 8.69
N LYS A 182 28.76 8.67 8.18
CA LYS A 182 28.46 9.94 8.84
C LYS A 182 26.95 10.15 8.97
N VAL A 183 26.18 9.81 7.94
CA VAL A 183 24.71 9.83 7.98
C VAL A 183 24.17 8.78 8.97
N HIS A 184 24.72 7.57 8.98
CA HIS A 184 24.34 6.51 9.94
C HIS A 184 24.56 6.94 11.39
N LYS A 185 25.76 7.43 11.73
CA LYS A 185 26.10 7.94 13.08
C LYS A 185 25.16 9.09 13.49
N LYS A 186 24.91 10.04 12.57
CA LYS A 186 23.96 11.15 12.80
C LYS A 186 22.55 10.64 13.07
N ASN A 187 22.05 9.70 12.28
CA ASN A 187 20.70 9.14 12.44
C ASN A 187 20.58 8.29 13.71
N GLN A 188 21.63 7.54 14.09
CA GLN A 188 21.68 6.77 15.33
C GLN A 188 21.62 7.69 16.55
N ALA A 189 22.41 8.77 16.57
CA ALA A 189 22.38 9.76 17.65
C ALA A 189 21.01 10.45 17.77
N LYS A 190 20.40 10.85 16.64
CA LYS A 190 19.04 11.39 16.60
C LYS A 190 18.01 10.40 17.16
N ARG A 191 18.08 9.13 16.73
CA ARG A 191 17.16 8.08 17.19
C ARG A 191 17.27 7.86 18.70
N ALA A 192 18.49 7.76 19.23
CA ALA A 192 18.72 7.62 20.67
C ALA A 192 18.17 8.83 21.45
N GLY A 193 18.33 10.05 20.93
CA GLY A 193 17.77 11.27 21.52
C GLY A 193 16.25 11.29 21.52
N LEU A 194 15.62 10.90 20.40
CA LEU A 194 14.15 10.86 20.26
C LEU A 194 13.52 9.76 21.12
N GLN A 195 14.15 8.59 21.24
CA GLN A 195 13.64 7.47 22.03
C GLN A 195 13.74 7.70 23.54
N LYS A 196 14.67 8.54 24.00
CA LYS A 196 14.74 8.98 25.41
C LYS A 196 13.61 9.93 25.78
N ARG A 197 13.00 10.61 24.80
CA ARG A 197 11.81 11.45 25.03
C ARG A 197 10.59 10.53 25.01
N ARG A 198 9.87 10.45 26.15
CA ARG A 198 8.63 9.67 26.26
C ARG A 198 7.69 10.04 25.10
N PRO A 199 7.10 9.06 24.38
CA PRO A 199 6.05 9.36 23.43
C PRO A 199 4.89 10.04 24.18
N VAL A 200 4.51 11.24 23.77
CA VAL A 200 3.25 11.84 24.21
C VAL A 200 2.14 11.00 23.57
N PRO A 201 1.20 10.42 24.33
CA PRO A 201 0.13 9.61 23.75
C PRO A 201 -0.67 10.45 22.76
N GLN A 202 -0.79 9.95 21.53
CA GLN A 202 -1.70 10.53 20.54
C GLN A 202 -3.13 10.31 21.03
N LYS A 203 -3.85 11.40 21.30
CA LYS A 203 -5.29 11.33 21.58
C LYS A 203 -6.00 10.84 20.31
N GLU A 204 -6.70 9.72 20.40
CA GLU A 204 -7.55 9.21 19.33
C GLU A 204 -8.79 10.12 19.17
N ASN A 205 -8.95 10.69 17.97
CA ASN A 205 -10.18 11.34 17.48
C ASN A 205 -10.58 10.70 16.13
#